data_AF-A0A1F3Y412-F1
#
_entry.id   AF-A0A1F3Y412-F1
#
_cell.length_a   1.000
_cell.length_b   1.000
_cell.length_c   1.000
_cell.angle_alpha   90.00
_cell.angle_beta   90.00
_cell.angle_gamma   90.00
#
_symmetry.space_group_name_H-M   'P 1'
#
loop_
_entity.id
_entity.type
_entity.pdbx_description
1 polymer ?
#
loop_
_entity_poly.entity_id
_entity_poly.type
_entity_poly.pdbx_seq_one_letter_code
_entity_poly.pdbx_strand_id
1 'polypeptide(L)'
;MSIHKKLFLALSFVVVSAMAVILTVRTPDTAIASSTQNVSGWGWSSNIGWISFNNFNNTSSGDTTTYGVNIATDGSFSGYAWSPNIGWIDFNPSFSIHDCPASIGTPGAPACILPHFDWGTKAVTGWARAVSNGGGWDGWISLAGAKLDGTDTYAWGADVVGWLDFKGVAVNATTLATPTISPASATYSNNVSVTMTGPIGATIRYTTNGTDPDSTSAIYSGAITVSTTGTIVKAKAFQTGYTESATASQTYVLTVATPTISPTTGTYANSVTATVSTVTTGATIRYTTDGSTPTVSSPTYSTPLTFTSNKTLKAKAFKTNYTESATQTATYTITLTQCSDGVDNDGDGKTDYGTGATNDPGCTDASDTTESPAPPVCGNGICEQGEPGVCRQDCPYDIEPI
;
A
#
# COMPACT_ATOMS: atom_id res chain seq x y z
N MET A 1 -17.44 -65.76 -70.05
CA MET A 1 -18.05 -64.42 -69.81
C MET A 1 -17.10 -63.70 -68.85
N SER A 2 -16.09 -62.95 -69.35
CA SER A 2 -16.13 -61.50 -69.66
C SER A 2 -16.39 -60.64 -68.39
N ILE A 3 -15.75 -59.52 -68.02
CA ILE A 3 -14.78 -58.56 -68.64
C ILE A 3 -14.27 -57.65 -67.46
N HIS A 4 -13.06 -57.07 -67.34
CA HIS A 4 -11.76 -57.18 -68.05
C HIS A 4 -10.58 -56.54 -67.24
N LYS A 5 -9.39 -57.15 -67.29
CA LYS A 5 -8.03 -56.55 -67.54
C LYS A 5 -7.47 -55.33 -66.76
N LYS A 6 -6.23 -55.54 -66.25
CA LYS A 6 -5.06 -54.61 -66.15
C LYS A 6 -5.11 -53.55 -65.03
N LEU A 7 -3.99 -53.12 -64.41
CA LEU A 7 -2.61 -52.97 -64.94
C LEU A 7 -1.50 -53.28 -63.89
N PHE A 8 -0.33 -53.73 -64.38
CA PHE A 8 0.93 -53.87 -63.64
C PHE A 8 1.56 -52.50 -63.28
N LEU A 9 2.18 -52.37 -62.09
CA LEU A 9 3.61 -52.05 -61.96
C LEU A 9 4.13 -52.26 -60.53
N ALA A 10 5.42 -52.59 -60.40
CA ALA A 10 6.08 -52.83 -59.13
C ALA A 10 6.89 -51.62 -58.66
N LEU A 11 7.04 -51.43 -57.34
CA LEU A 11 8.33 -51.01 -56.78
C LEU A 11 8.47 -51.38 -55.29
N SER A 12 9.67 -51.79 -54.93
CA SER A 12 10.12 -52.14 -53.58
C SER A 12 10.23 -50.91 -52.67
N PHE A 13 9.92 -51.03 -51.38
CA PHE A 13 10.65 -50.28 -50.36
C PHE A 13 10.66 -51.02 -49.02
N VAL A 14 11.86 -51.17 -48.44
CA VAL A 14 12.09 -51.69 -47.09
C VAL A 14 11.76 -50.57 -46.10
N VAL A 15 10.96 -50.86 -45.07
CA VAL A 15 10.80 -49.98 -43.91
C VAL A 15 11.22 -50.76 -42.66
N VAL A 16 12.39 -50.40 -42.13
CA VAL A 16 12.90 -50.90 -40.86
C VAL A 16 12.04 -50.34 -39.73
N SER A 17 11.54 -51.21 -38.85
CA SER A 17 10.80 -50.78 -37.65
C SER A 17 11.76 -50.19 -36.62
N ALA A 18 11.89 -48.85 -36.62
CA ALA A 18 12.61 -48.14 -35.56
C ALA A 18 11.81 -48.18 -34.26
N MET A 19 12.18 -49.07 -33.35
CA MET A 19 11.61 -49.13 -32.01
C MET A 19 12.18 -47.96 -31.19
N ALA A 20 11.48 -46.83 -31.20
CA ALA A 20 11.88 -45.63 -30.48
C ALA A 20 11.79 -45.87 -28.97
N VAL A 21 12.92 -46.20 -28.34
CA VAL A 21 13.08 -46.12 -26.89
C VAL A 21 13.03 -44.63 -26.53
N ILE A 22 11.86 -44.17 -26.07
CA ILE A 22 11.71 -42.85 -25.48
C ILE A 22 12.43 -42.89 -24.13
N LEU A 23 13.72 -42.56 -24.17
CA LEU A 23 14.48 -42.25 -22.97
C LEU A 23 13.95 -40.93 -22.43
N THR A 24 12.95 -41.02 -21.54
CA THR A 24 12.57 -39.86 -20.73
C THR A 24 13.74 -39.53 -19.82
N VAL A 25 14.49 -38.48 -20.20
CA VAL A 25 15.37 -37.79 -19.27
C VAL A 25 14.44 -37.16 -18.23
N ARG A 26 14.16 -37.91 -17.16
CA ARG A 26 13.65 -37.32 -15.93
C ARG A 26 14.75 -36.40 -15.41
N THR A 27 14.58 -35.11 -15.62
CA THR A 27 15.16 -34.12 -14.71
C THR A 27 14.73 -34.53 -13.30
N PRO A 28 15.65 -34.65 -12.32
CA PRO A 28 15.25 -35.01 -10.96
C PRO A 28 14.25 -33.96 -10.45
N ASP A 29 13.10 -34.42 -9.97
CA ASP A 29 12.06 -33.53 -9.45
C ASP A 29 12.66 -32.70 -8.30
N THR A 30 12.58 -31.38 -8.42
CA THR A 30 13.07 -30.44 -7.40
C THR A 30 12.38 -30.73 -6.09
N ALA A 31 13.15 -31.21 -5.12
CA ALA A 31 12.64 -31.70 -3.86
C ALA A 31 12.06 -30.57 -3.00
N ILE A 32 10.92 -30.85 -2.36
CA ILE A 32 10.29 -29.93 -1.42
C ILE A 32 10.61 -30.44 -0.02
N ALA A 33 11.09 -29.54 0.84
CA ALA A 33 11.38 -29.87 2.24
C ALA A 33 10.10 -29.85 3.10
N SER A 34 10.05 -30.71 4.11
CA SER A 34 8.90 -30.87 5.03
C SER A 34 8.78 -29.71 6.02
N SER A 35 7.70 -29.60 6.79
CA SER A 35 7.55 -28.58 7.85
C SER A 35 8.57 -28.67 8.98
N THR A 36 9.35 -29.76 9.05
CA THR A 36 10.44 -29.98 10.01
C THR A 36 11.83 -30.00 9.38
N GLN A 37 11.94 -29.77 8.07
CA GLN A 37 13.19 -29.87 7.32
C GLN A 37 13.32 -28.74 6.31
N ASN A 38 14.54 -28.28 6.02
CA ASN A 38 14.74 -27.21 5.04
C ASN A 38 15.85 -27.47 4.03
N VAL A 39 16.62 -28.56 4.12
CA VAL A 39 17.46 -29.02 3.01
C VAL A 39 16.76 -30.15 2.28
N SER A 40 16.88 -30.15 0.95
CA SER A 40 16.24 -31.14 0.11
C SER A 40 17.01 -31.38 -1.18
N GLY A 41 16.80 -32.56 -1.77
CA GLY A 41 17.35 -32.89 -3.09
C GLY A 41 18.41 -33.99 -3.04
N TRP A 42 19.18 -34.07 -4.11
CA TRP A 42 20.09 -35.18 -4.37
C TRP A 42 21.49 -34.70 -4.73
N GLY A 43 22.51 -35.23 -4.06
CA GLY A 43 23.90 -35.10 -4.47
C GLY A 43 24.39 -36.35 -5.19
N TRP A 44 25.38 -36.23 -6.08
CA TRP A 44 25.95 -37.33 -6.84
C TRP A 44 27.47 -37.38 -6.78
N SER A 45 28.04 -38.55 -6.49
CA SER A 45 29.46 -38.82 -6.69
C SER A 45 29.63 -40.02 -7.63
N SER A 46 30.66 -39.98 -8.47
CA SER A 46 31.05 -41.11 -9.33
C SER A 46 31.46 -42.37 -8.54
N ASN A 47 31.87 -42.21 -7.29
CA ASN A 47 32.44 -43.29 -6.48
C ASN A 47 31.40 -43.92 -5.55
N ILE A 48 30.47 -43.13 -5.01
CA ILE A 48 29.46 -43.57 -4.03
C ILE A 48 28.01 -43.41 -4.53
N GLY A 49 27.81 -42.89 -5.74
CA GLY A 49 26.48 -42.72 -6.34
C GLY A 49 25.65 -41.61 -5.70
N TRP A 50 24.33 -41.82 -5.65
CA TRP A 50 23.37 -40.82 -5.14
C TRP A 50 23.38 -40.72 -3.61
N ILE A 51 23.19 -39.49 -3.12
CA ILE A 51 22.95 -39.13 -1.73
C ILE A 51 21.61 -38.38 -1.66
N SER A 52 20.68 -38.84 -0.83
CA SER A 52 19.40 -38.19 -0.56
C SER A 52 19.48 -37.31 0.68
N PHE A 53 19.14 -36.02 0.56
CA PHE A 53 19.16 -35.08 1.70
C PHE A 53 17.83 -35.04 2.48
N ASN A 54 16.76 -35.67 1.97
CA ASN A 54 15.47 -35.82 2.65
C ASN A 54 14.62 -36.96 2.07
N ASN A 55 13.90 -37.73 2.90
CA ASN A 55 13.07 -38.85 2.39
C ASN A 55 11.72 -38.40 1.77
N PHE A 56 11.34 -37.13 1.90
CA PHE A 56 10.00 -36.66 1.51
C PHE A 56 9.72 -36.70 0.00
N ASN A 57 10.74 -36.94 -0.82
CA ASN A 57 10.61 -37.13 -2.27
C ASN A 57 10.32 -38.57 -2.71
N ASN A 58 10.33 -39.56 -1.80
CA ASN A 58 10.18 -40.97 -2.16
C ASN A 58 8.75 -41.49 -2.05
N THR A 59 7.83 -40.92 -2.84
CA THR A 59 6.43 -41.40 -2.97
C THR A 59 6.31 -42.77 -3.65
N SER A 60 7.43 -43.45 -3.93
CA SER A 60 7.50 -44.66 -4.76
C SER A 60 7.92 -45.94 -4.02
N SER A 61 8.37 -45.85 -2.76
CA SER A 61 9.02 -46.98 -2.05
C SER A 61 8.23 -47.61 -0.90
N GLY A 62 7.25 -46.91 -0.34
CA GLY A 62 6.54 -47.36 0.88
C GLY A 62 7.40 -47.32 2.15
N ASP A 63 8.57 -46.68 2.11
CA ASP A 63 9.44 -46.48 3.26
C ASP A 63 8.82 -45.45 4.24
N THR A 64 8.88 -45.76 5.53
CA THR A 64 8.31 -44.94 6.62
C THR A 64 9.38 -44.25 7.47
N THR A 65 10.67 -44.42 7.15
CA THR A 65 11.77 -43.81 7.90
C THR A 65 11.92 -42.32 7.58
N THR A 66 11.45 -41.46 8.49
CA THR A 66 11.58 -40.00 8.32
C THR A 66 13.00 -39.55 8.66
N TYR A 67 13.77 -39.16 7.63
CA TYR A 67 15.10 -38.55 7.77
C TYR A 67 15.25 -37.32 6.86
N GLY A 68 16.24 -36.49 7.15
CA GLY A 68 16.64 -35.35 6.32
C GLY A 68 17.57 -34.39 7.05
N VAL A 69 18.10 -33.42 6.31
CA VAL A 69 19.08 -32.44 6.77
C VAL A 69 18.44 -31.07 6.98
N ASN A 70 18.84 -30.40 8.07
CA ASN A 70 18.28 -29.15 8.54
C ASN A 70 19.38 -28.12 8.78
N ILE A 71 19.14 -26.85 8.42
CA ILE A 71 20.03 -25.71 8.64
C ILE A 71 19.29 -24.68 9.47
N ALA A 72 19.80 -24.35 10.66
CA ALA A 72 19.23 -23.33 11.53
C ALA A 72 19.54 -21.90 11.04
N THR A 73 18.88 -20.90 11.62
CA THR A 73 19.00 -19.49 11.21
C THR A 73 20.39 -18.89 11.46
N ASP A 74 21.19 -19.51 12.33
CA ASP A 74 22.61 -19.21 12.58
C ASP A 74 23.55 -19.81 11.53
N GLY A 75 23.06 -20.74 10.69
CA GLY A 75 23.85 -21.49 9.71
C GLY A 75 24.23 -22.91 10.15
N SER A 76 23.93 -23.31 11.38
CA SER A 76 24.30 -24.63 11.92
C SER A 76 23.48 -25.75 11.29
N PHE A 77 24.15 -26.82 10.86
CA PHE A 77 23.50 -28.02 10.33
C PHE A 77 23.04 -29.00 11.44
N SER A 78 22.08 -29.86 11.11
CA SER A 78 21.64 -31.02 11.91
C SER A 78 20.91 -32.05 11.03
N GLY A 79 20.63 -33.22 11.58
CA GLY A 79 19.93 -34.31 10.89
C GLY A 79 20.85 -35.24 10.10
N TYR A 80 20.27 -35.97 9.13
CA TYR A 80 20.95 -37.05 8.40
C TYR A 80 20.55 -37.08 6.93
N ALA A 81 21.53 -37.37 6.06
CA ALA A 81 21.32 -37.77 4.67
C ALA A 81 21.59 -39.28 4.51
N TRP A 82 21.14 -39.87 3.40
CA TRP A 82 21.26 -41.31 3.14
C TRP A 82 21.85 -41.60 1.75
N SER A 83 22.74 -42.59 1.66
CA SER A 83 23.16 -43.19 0.39
C SER A 83 23.03 -44.71 0.45
N PRO A 84 22.47 -45.38 -0.58
CA PRO A 84 22.37 -46.84 -0.61
C PRO A 84 23.74 -47.55 -0.67
N ASN A 85 24.82 -46.85 -1.02
CA ASN A 85 26.15 -47.44 -1.21
C ASN A 85 27.09 -47.26 -0.01
N ILE A 86 26.90 -46.22 0.82
CA ILE A 86 27.74 -45.95 2.00
C ILE A 86 26.97 -45.78 3.32
N GLY A 87 25.64 -45.77 3.29
CA GLY A 87 24.80 -45.68 4.48
C GLY A 87 24.44 -44.24 4.87
N TRP A 88 24.35 -44.02 6.18
CA TRP A 88 23.94 -42.73 6.76
C TRP A 88 25.07 -41.71 6.73
N ILE A 89 24.72 -40.45 6.54
CA ILE A 89 25.64 -39.30 6.61
C ILE A 89 25.09 -38.35 7.66
N ASP A 90 25.85 -38.17 8.74
CA ASP A 90 25.51 -37.37 9.91
C ASP A 90 25.96 -35.91 9.74
N PHE A 91 25.04 -35.00 10.00
CA PHE A 91 25.22 -33.55 9.97
C PHE A 91 25.07 -32.90 11.37
N ASN A 92 24.90 -33.70 12.44
CA ASN A 92 24.66 -33.19 13.79
C ASN A 92 25.94 -32.68 14.48
N PRO A 93 25.85 -31.60 15.28
CA PRO A 93 26.99 -31.00 15.96
C PRO A 93 27.49 -31.79 17.19
N SER A 94 26.84 -32.89 17.54
CA SER A 94 27.06 -33.63 18.79
C SER A 94 28.26 -34.59 18.78
N PHE A 95 28.88 -34.82 17.61
CA PHE A 95 30.12 -35.58 17.55
C PHE A 95 31.33 -34.65 17.66
N SER A 96 32.28 -35.04 18.52
CA SER A 96 33.58 -34.37 18.61
C SER A 96 34.28 -34.45 17.26
N ILE A 97 34.48 -33.29 16.63
CA ILE A 97 35.22 -33.09 15.38
C ILE A 97 36.70 -33.55 15.45
N HIS A 98 37.14 -34.10 16.58
CA HIS A 98 38.52 -34.46 16.93
C HIS A 98 39.21 -35.39 15.92
N ASP A 99 38.45 -36.29 15.29
CA ASP A 99 38.95 -37.26 14.30
C ASP A 99 38.64 -36.85 12.85
N CYS A 100 38.17 -35.61 12.60
CA CYS A 100 38.02 -35.11 11.24
C CYS A 100 39.40 -34.81 10.61
N PRO A 101 39.52 -34.71 9.26
CA PRO A 101 40.80 -34.58 8.58
C PRO A 101 41.46 -33.19 8.73
N ALA A 102 41.68 -32.75 9.98
CA ALA A 102 42.69 -31.77 10.29
C ALA A 102 44.06 -32.29 9.82
N SER A 103 44.57 -31.73 8.72
CA SER A 103 45.94 -31.92 8.24
C SER A 103 46.36 -33.35 7.82
N ILE A 104 45.86 -33.85 6.68
CA ILE A 104 46.66 -34.75 5.83
C ILE A 104 47.37 -33.92 4.75
N GLY A 105 48.32 -33.09 5.19
CA GLY A 105 49.41 -32.53 4.35
C GLY A 105 49.07 -31.57 3.19
N THR A 106 47.81 -31.36 2.81
CA THR A 106 47.42 -30.55 1.64
C THR A 106 47.28 -29.05 1.96
N PRO A 107 48.07 -28.16 1.33
CA PRO A 107 47.85 -26.73 1.42
C PRO A 107 46.46 -26.36 0.85
N GLY A 108 45.61 -25.75 1.68
CA GLY A 108 44.26 -25.34 1.29
C GLY A 108 43.11 -26.25 1.75
N ALA A 109 43.38 -27.34 2.48
CA ALA A 109 42.32 -28.13 3.11
C ALA A 109 41.54 -27.29 4.16
N PRO A 110 40.19 -27.43 4.25
CA PRO A 110 39.39 -26.66 5.18
C PRO A 110 39.67 -27.06 6.63
N ALA A 111 39.59 -26.07 7.52
CA ALA A 111 39.72 -26.30 8.96
C ALA A 111 38.72 -27.35 9.46
N CYS A 112 39.09 -28.04 10.53
CA CYS A 112 38.28 -29.09 11.14
C CYS A 112 37.16 -28.48 11.97
N ILE A 113 36.10 -28.05 11.27
CA ILE A 113 34.94 -27.33 11.80
C ILE A 113 33.65 -28.06 11.44
N LEU A 114 32.62 -27.85 12.27
CA LEU A 114 31.27 -28.35 12.06
C LEU A 114 30.67 -27.83 10.74
N PRO A 115 29.74 -28.58 10.13
CA PRO A 115 29.09 -28.16 8.90
C PRO A 115 28.28 -26.88 9.13
N HIS A 116 28.54 -25.85 8.32
CA HIS A 116 27.97 -24.50 8.48
C HIS A 116 27.62 -23.87 7.13
N PHE A 117 26.44 -23.25 7.06
CA PHE A 117 25.86 -22.59 5.89
C PHE A 117 25.89 -21.07 6.00
N ASP A 118 26.41 -20.40 4.98
CA ASP A 118 26.32 -18.95 4.85
C ASP A 118 25.03 -18.57 4.11
N TRP A 119 24.06 -18.01 4.84
CA TRP A 119 22.78 -17.57 4.31
C TRP A 119 22.88 -16.47 3.23
N GLY A 120 23.97 -15.71 3.18
CA GLY A 120 24.24 -14.67 2.19
C GLY A 120 24.88 -15.22 0.92
N THR A 121 26.00 -15.96 1.03
CA THR A 121 26.72 -16.50 -0.15
C THR A 121 26.20 -17.83 -0.68
N LYS A 122 25.31 -18.48 0.10
CA LYS A 122 24.80 -19.86 -0.06
C LYS A 122 25.87 -20.95 0.02
N ALA A 123 27.09 -20.60 0.44
CA ALA A 123 28.20 -21.53 0.56
C ALA A 123 28.08 -22.44 1.78
N VAL A 124 28.60 -23.65 1.65
CA VAL A 124 28.79 -24.59 2.76
C VAL A 124 30.27 -24.69 3.12
N THR A 125 30.53 -24.89 4.40
CA THR A 125 31.86 -25.09 4.99
C THR A 125 31.80 -26.20 6.03
N GLY A 126 32.95 -26.70 6.46
CA GLY A 126 33.05 -27.78 7.45
C GLY A 126 32.87 -29.17 6.84
N TRP A 127 32.59 -30.13 7.72
CA TRP A 127 32.64 -31.56 7.40
C TRP A 127 31.37 -32.30 7.85
N ALA A 128 30.86 -33.20 7.01
CA ALA A 128 29.85 -34.20 7.39
C ALA A 128 30.50 -35.59 7.55
N ARG A 129 29.90 -36.47 8.36
CA ARG A 129 30.46 -37.79 8.66
C ARG A 129 29.61 -38.91 8.07
N ALA A 130 30.18 -39.74 7.20
CA ALA A 130 29.58 -41.02 6.84
C ALA A 130 29.69 -42.00 8.02
N VAL A 131 28.56 -42.60 8.39
CA VAL A 131 28.43 -43.58 9.48
C VAL A 131 27.77 -44.85 8.97
N SER A 132 28.59 -45.89 8.86
CA SER A 132 28.29 -47.22 8.29
C SER A 132 27.32 -48.05 9.13
N ASN A 133 27.42 -47.92 10.46
CA ASN A 133 26.72 -48.73 11.47
C ASN A 133 26.69 -50.24 11.17
N GLY A 134 27.75 -50.78 10.53
CA GLY A 134 27.96 -52.21 10.30
C GLY A 134 27.85 -52.71 8.86
N GLY A 135 27.75 -51.84 7.84
CA GLY A 135 27.49 -52.26 6.45
C GLY A 135 28.02 -51.37 5.32
N GLY A 136 29.04 -50.55 5.55
CA GLY A 136 29.57 -49.56 4.61
C GLY A 136 30.87 -48.89 5.06
N TRP A 137 31.17 -47.71 4.52
CA TRP A 137 32.38 -46.92 4.82
C TRP A 137 32.13 -45.88 5.91
N ASP A 138 33.00 -45.86 6.93
CA ASP A 138 33.08 -44.77 7.91
C ASP A 138 34.13 -43.74 7.48
N GLY A 139 33.78 -42.45 7.48
CA GLY A 139 34.72 -41.39 7.13
C GLY A 139 34.10 -40.01 6.96
N TRP A 140 34.85 -39.09 6.35
CA TRP A 140 34.52 -37.67 6.33
C TRP A 140 34.36 -37.11 4.92
N ILE A 141 33.34 -36.27 4.75
CA ILE A 141 33.02 -35.54 3.52
C ILE A 141 33.23 -34.05 3.82
N SER A 142 34.21 -33.41 3.17
CA SER A 142 34.31 -31.95 3.27
C SER A 142 33.20 -31.34 2.44
N LEU A 143 32.51 -30.36 3.01
CA LEU A 143 31.47 -29.59 2.33
C LEU A 143 32.00 -28.27 1.75
N ALA A 144 33.27 -27.94 2.04
CA ALA A 144 33.90 -26.73 1.53
C ALA A 144 33.95 -26.75 -0.01
N GLY A 145 33.39 -25.71 -0.62
CA GLY A 145 33.27 -25.55 -2.08
C GLY A 145 31.85 -25.75 -2.61
N ALA A 146 30.97 -26.43 -1.87
CA ALA A 146 29.56 -26.56 -2.24
C ALA A 146 28.76 -25.28 -1.96
N LYS A 147 27.65 -25.13 -2.70
CA LYS A 147 26.55 -24.24 -2.37
C LYS A 147 25.23 -25.01 -2.41
N LEU A 148 24.28 -24.60 -1.58
CA LEU A 148 22.94 -25.20 -1.53
C LEU A 148 21.90 -24.25 -2.14
N ASP A 149 22.19 -23.77 -3.33
CA ASP A 149 21.33 -22.92 -4.17
C ASP A 149 20.73 -23.69 -5.37
N GLY A 150 20.94 -25.02 -5.43
CA GLY A 150 20.49 -25.88 -6.52
C GLY A 150 21.36 -25.83 -7.78
N THR A 151 22.45 -25.06 -7.80
CA THR A 151 23.37 -24.96 -8.95
C THR A 151 24.55 -25.95 -8.87
N ASP A 152 25.22 -26.16 -10.00
CA ASP A 152 26.40 -27.03 -10.16
C ASP A 152 27.54 -26.56 -9.24
N THR A 153 27.68 -27.22 -8.08
CA THR A 153 28.79 -26.98 -7.15
C THR A 153 29.32 -28.29 -6.61
N TYR A 154 30.64 -28.34 -6.42
CA TYR A 154 31.35 -29.55 -6.05
C TYR A 154 31.98 -29.39 -4.67
N ALA A 155 31.79 -30.38 -3.80
CA ALA A 155 32.65 -30.56 -2.64
C ALA A 155 33.55 -31.80 -2.82
N TRP A 156 34.67 -31.80 -2.13
CA TRP A 156 35.59 -32.95 -2.13
C TRP A 156 35.38 -33.78 -0.87
N GLY A 157 34.99 -35.05 -1.04
CA GLY A 157 35.21 -36.07 -0.02
C GLY A 157 36.56 -36.75 -0.21
N ALA A 158 37.08 -37.37 0.85
CA ALA A 158 38.33 -38.14 0.80
C ALA A 158 38.31 -39.22 -0.31
N ASP A 159 39.46 -39.83 -0.63
CA ASP A 159 39.69 -40.71 -1.80
C ASP A 159 38.57 -41.71 -2.14
N VAL A 160 37.85 -42.23 -1.13
CA VAL A 160 36.69 -43.12 -1.29
C VAL A 160 35.45 -42.42 -1.88
N VAL A 161 35.16 -41.18 -1.47
CA VAL A 161 33.99 -40.40 -1.89
C VAL A 161 34.28 -39.57 -3.15
N GLY A 162 35.50 -39.05 -3.30
CA GLY A 162 35.87 -38.23 -4.45
C GLY A 162 35.07 -36.92 -4.56
N TRP A 163 34.88 -36.44 -5.80
CA TRP A 163 34.05 -35.26 -6.05
C TRP A 163 32.56 -35.58 -5.88
N LEU A 164 31.90 -34.82 -5.02
CA LEU A 164 30.47 -34.85 -4.79
C LEU A 164 29.84 -33.60 -5.41
N ASP A 165 29.00 -33.79 -6.43
CA ASP A 165 28.17 -32.78 -7.06
C ASP A 165 26.91 -32.52 -6.23
N PHE A 166 26.64 -31.26 -5.90
CA PHE A 166 25.46 -30.79 -5.17
C PHE A 166 24.38 -30.21 -6.11
N LYS A 167 24.52 -30.37 -7.43
CA LYS A 167 23.51 -29.99 -8.43
C LYS A 167 22.14 -30.60 -8.13
N GLY A 168 21.24 -29.77 -7.61
CA GLY A 168 19.90 -30.16 -7.19
C GLY A 168 19.70 -30.30 -5.68
N VAL A 169 20.71 -30.05 -4.85
CA VAL A 169 20.55 -29.86 -3.40
C VAL A 169 20.33 -28.37 -3.11
N ALA A 170 19.25 -28.05 -2.40
CA ALA A 170 18.85 -26.68 -2.12
C ALA A 170 18.28 -26.52 -0.70
N VAL A 171 18.41 -25.30 -0.16
CA VAL A 171 17.73 -24.90 1.09
C VAL A 171 16.37 -24.26 0.76
N ASN A 172 15.29 -24.97 1.05
CA ASN A 172 13.92 -24.48 1.01
C ASN A 172 13.64 -23.55 2.21
N ALA A 173 14.17 -22.34 2.15
CA ALA A 173 13.94 -21.30 3.14
C ALA A 173 12.47 -20.85 3.11
N THR A 174 11.78 -20.91 4.26
CA THR A 174 10.38 -20.46 4.38
C THR A 174 10.23 -19.02 3.92
N THR A 175 9.22 -18.73 3.10
CA THR A 175 8.95 -17.36 2.64
C THR A 175 8.22 -16.55 3.70
N LEU A 176 8.72 -15.33 3.97
CA LEU A 176 8.08 -14.42 4.91
C LEU A 176 6.72 -13.94 4.41
N ALA A 177 5.78 -13.77 5.34
CA ALA A 177 4.51 -13.12 5.05
C ALA A 177 4.73 -11.65 4.63
N THR A 178 4.00 -11.22 3.61
CA THR A 178 3.99 -9.84 3.11
C THR A 178 3.57 -8.86 4.22
N PRO A 179 4.32 -7.78 4.48
CA PRO A 179 3.89 -6.72 5.39
C PRO A 179 2.54 -6.12 4.99
N THR A 180 1.72 -5.76 5.97
CA THR A 180 0.53 -4.92 5.75
C THR A 180 0.91 -3.46 5.92
N ILE A 181 0.35 -2.59 5.07
CA ILE A 181 0.53 -1.14 5.11
C ILE A 181 -0.84 -0.51 5.38
N SER A 182 -0.94 0.29 6.45
CA SER A 182 -2.20 0.89 6.93
C SER A 182 -2.03 2.39 7.18
N PRO A 183 -3.01 3.25 6.86
CA PRO A 183 -4.27 2.92 6.20
C PRO A 183 -4.06 2.56 4.71
N ALA A 184 -5.09 2.01 4.07
CA ALA A 184 -5.02 1.60 2.67
C ALA A 184 -4.81 2.78 1.70
N SER A 185 -4.50 2.48 0.44
CA SER A 185 -4.46 3.49 -0.62
C SER A 185 -5.85 4.11 -0.84
N ALA A 186 -5.93 5.44 -0.73
CA ALA A 186 -7.13 6.25 -0.94
C ALA A 186 -6.75 7.72 -1.17
N THR A 187 -7.77 8.56 -1.40
CA THR A 187 -7.62 10.03 -1.40
C THR A 187 -7.81 10.57 0.01
N TYR A 188 -6.85 11.36 0.49
CA TYR A 188 -6.87 11.98 1.81
C TYR A 188 -6.84 13.50 1.73
N SER A 189 -7.60 14.15 2.63
CA SER A 189 -7.66 15.61 2.76
C SER A 189 -6.55 16.20 3.65
N ASN A 190 -5.77 15.35 4.31
CA ASN A 190 -4.72 15.73 5.27
C ASN A 190 -3.53 14.76 5.15
N ASN A 191 -2.42 15.05 5.84
CA ASN A 191 -1.25 14.17 5.85
C ASN A 191 -1.64 12.80 6.43
N VAL A 192 -1.09 11.73 5.88
CA VAL A 192 -1.39 10.36 6.31
C VAL A 192 -0.26 9.83 7.20
N SER A 193 -0.60 9.40 8.41
CA SER A 193 0.31 8.63 9.27
C SER A 193 0.21 7.16 8.90
N VAL A 194 1.17 6.66 8.14
CA VAL A 194 1.23 5.28 7.65
C VAL A 194 1.99 4.40 8.64
N THR A 195 1.40 3.28 9.00
CA THR A 195 1.95 2.23 9.85
C THR A 195 2.12 0.94 9.05
N MET A 196 3.08 0.11 9.47
CA MET A 196 3.37 -1.18 8.86
C MET A 196 3.39 -2.26 9.93
N THR A 197 2.81 -3.41 9.62
CA THR A 197 2.84 -4.61 10.48
C THR A 197 3.32 -5.79 9.64
N GLY A 198 4.20 -6.62 10.19
CA GLY A 198 4.82 -7.73 9.48
C GLY A 198 5.03 -8.95 10.37
N PRO A 199 5.62 -10.03 9.83
CA PRO A 199 5.88 -11.25 10.59
C PRO A 199 6.82 -10.99 11.79
N ILE A 200 6.56 -11.68 12.90
CA ILE A 200 7.32 -11.55 14.14
C ILE A 200 8.78 -11.98 13.89
N GLY A 201 9.73 -11.15 14.33
CA GLY A 201 11.17 -11.40 14.17
C GLY A 201 11.77 -10.92 12.85
N ALA A 202 10.96 -10.52 11.87
CA ALA A 202 11.44 -9.97 10.62
C ALA A 202 11.68 -8.44 10.71
N THR A 203 12.70 -7.97 10.01
CA THR A 203 12.93 -6.54 9.79
C THR A 203 12.11 -6.09 8.57
N ILE A 204 11.18 -5.14 8.76
CA ILE A 204 10.49 -4.48 7.65
C ILE A 204 11.39 -3.37 7.12
N ARG A 205 11.67 -3.36 5.81
CA ARG A 205 12.27 -2.21 5.12
C ARG A 205 11.30 -1.63 4.12
N TYR A 206 11.42 -0.33 3.86
CA TYR A 206 10.48 0.41 3.05
C TYR A 206 11.12 1.49 2.18
N THR A 207 10.35 1.94 1.21
CA THR A 207 10.65 3.08 0.33
C THR A 207 9.38 3.95 0.19
N THR A 208 9.54 5.21 -0.23
CA THR A 208 8.43 6.16 -0.44
C THR A 208 8.38 6.75 -1.86
N ASN A 209 9.34 6.34 -2.70
CA ASN A 209 9.53 6.78 -4.09
C ASN A 209 9.04 5.72 -5.12
N GLY A 210 8.48 4.60 -4.66
CA GLY A 210 8.02 3.50 -5.51
C GLY A 210 9.08 2.52 -6.02
N THR A 211 10.36 2.64 -5.65
CA THR A 211 11.35 1.57 -5.90
C THR A 211 11.10 0.39 -4.95
N ASP A 212 11.37 -0.84 -5.39
CA ASP A 212 11.20 -2.00 -4.49
C ASP A 212 12.24 -1.94 -3.34
N PRO A 213 11.84 -2.24 -2.08
CA PRO A 213 12.80 -2.24 -0.97
C PRO A 213 13.79 -3.41 -1.08
N ASP A 214 15.04 -3.11 -0.75
CA ASP A 214 16.16 -4.05 -0.67
C ASP A 214 16.78 -4.07 0.75
N SER A 215 17.87 -4.81 0.92
CA SER A 215 18.60 -4.94 2.19
C SER A 215 19.31 -3.65 2.66
N THR A 216 19.38 -2.61 1.83
CA THR A 216 19.96 -1.29 2.16
C THR A 216 18.90 -0.23 2.47
N SER A 217 17.66 -0.46 2.03
CA SER A 217 16.51 0.43 2.18
C SER A 217 16.15 0.72 3.64
N ALA A 218 15.47 1.84 3.90
CA ALA A 218 15.19 2.32 5.25
C ALA A 218 14.45 1.28 6.11
N ILE A 219 14.91 1.06 7.35
CA ILE A 219 14.24 0.18 8.30
C ILE A 219 13.02 0.90 8.88
N TYR A 220 11.87 0.23 8.87
CA TYR A 220 10.66 0.72 9.53
C TYR A 220 10.78 0.57 11.04
N SER A 221 10.78 1.68 11.77
CA SER A 221 10.93 1.75 13.23
C SER A 221 9.81 2.53 13.94
N GLY A 222 8.86 3.09 13.18
CA GLY A 222 7.75 3.90 13.67
C GLY A 222 6.91 4.44 12.52
N ALA A 223 5.77 5.05 12.82
CA ALA A 223 4.85 5.56 11.80
C ALA A 223 5.53 6.60 10.88
N ILE A 224 5.31 6.49 9.57
CA ILE A 224 5.85 7.42 8.57
C ILE A 224 4.76 8.42 8.16
N THR A 225 5.13 9.69 7.98
CA THR A 225 4.19 10.72 7.53
C THR A 225 4.26 10.91 6.02
N VAL A 226 3.16 10.63 5.32
CA VAL A 226 2.97 10.99 3.92
C VAL A 226 2.37 12.39 3.84
N SER A 227 3.14 13.34 3.30
CA SER A 227 2.78 14.75 3.15
C SER A 227 2.81 15.25 1.69
N THR A 228 3.02 14.34 0.73
CA THR A 228 3.08 14.64 -0.71
C THR A 228 2.15 13.70 -1.48
N THR A 229 1.29 14.27 -2.33
CA THR A 229 0.41 13.51 -3.23
C THR A 229 1.22 12.68 -4.23
N GLY A 230 0.79 11.45 -4.52
CA GLY A 230 1.50 10.51 -5.38
C GLY A 230 2.67 9.78 -4.71
N THR A 231 2.84 9.90 -3.39
CA THR A 231 3.82 9.09 -2.64
C THR A 231 3.47 7.60 -2.76
N ILE A 232 4.41 6.78 -3.21
CA ILE A 232 4.25 5.33 -3.32
C ILE A 232 5.07 4.68 -2.22
N VAL A 233 4.38 4.19 -1.18
CA VAL A 233 4.98 3.47 -0.07
C VAL A 233 5.06 1.99 -0.43
N LYS A 234 6.28 1.45 -0.52
CA LYS A 234 6.50 0.00 -0.65
C LYS A 234 7.19 -0.54 0.59
N ALA A 235 6.84 -1.77 0.99
CA ALA A 235 7.40 -2.43 2.16
C ALA A 235 7.66 -3.92 1.90
N LYS A 236 8.77 -4.45 2.44
CA LYS A 236 9.18 -5.85 2.30
C LYS A 236 9.79 -6.33 3.62
N ALA A 237 9.56 -7.59 3.99
CA ALA A 237 10.10 -8.21 5.19
C ALA A 237 11.38 -9.00 4.88
N PHE A 238 12.38 -8.86 5.75
CA PHE A 238 13.70 -9.48 5.65
C PHE A 238 14.04 -10.19 6.97
N GLN A 239 14.53 -11.42 6.89
CA GLN A 239 15.02 -12.17 8.05
C GLN A 239 16.06 -13.21 7.59
N THR A 240 17.19 -13.30 8.30
CA THR A 240 18.20 -14.34 8.04
C THR A 240 17.57 -15.73 8.22
N GLY A 241 17.80 -16.63 7.27
CA GLY A 241 17.19 -17.96 7.25
C GLY A 241 15.90 -18.08 6.43
N TYR A 242 15.36 -16.98 5.92
CA TYR A 242 14.07 -16.95 5.22
C TYR A 242 14.20 -16.43 3.79
N THR A 243 13.26 -16.84 2.93
CA THR A 243 13.03 -16.16 1.66
C THR A 243 12.29 -14.85 1.96
N GLU A 244 12.77 -13.73 1.39
CA GLU A 244 12.17 -12.40 1.57
C GLU A 244 10.68 -12.41 1.17
N SER A 245 9.87 -11.57 1.82
CA SER A 245 8.44 -11.53 1.49
C SER A 245 8.19 -10.99 0.07
N ALA A 246 6.97 -11.14 -0.45
CA ALA A 246 6.54 -10.28 -1.55
C ALA A 246 6.53 -8.81 -1.11
N THR A 247 6.61 -7.89 -2.07
CA THR A 247 6.58 -6.45 -1.83
C THR A 247 5.13 -5.97 -1.67
N ALA A 248 4.79 -5.42 -0.50
CA ALA A 248 3.59 -4.63 -0.32
C ALA A 248 3.76 -3.26 -0.98
N SER A 249 2.69 -2.71 -1.58
CA SER A 249 2.75 -1.42 -2.28
C SER A 249 1.43 -0.67 -2.11
N GLN A 250 1.50 0.59 -1.67
CA GLN A 250 0.35 1.51 -1.57
C GLN A 250 0.70 2.87 -2.17
N THR A 251 -0.22 3.43 -2.95
CA THR A 251 -0.10 4.79 -3.50
C THR A 251 -1.09 5.72 -2.78
N TYR A 252 -0.59 6.84 -2.25
CA TYR A 252 -1.40 7.81 -1.52
C TYR A 252 -1.63 9.07 -2.35
N VAL A 253 -2.90 9.48 -2.49
CA VAL A 253 -3.27 10.73 -3.16
C VAL A 253 -3.71 11.72 -2.09
N LEU A 254 -3.09 12.90 -2.06
CA LEU A 254 -3.46 13.98 -1.15
C LEU A 254 -4.13 15.09 -1.96
N THR A 255 -5.39 15.37 -1.65
CA THR A 255 -6.20 16.38 -2.36
C THR A 255 -6.82 17.32 -1.34
N VAL A 256 -6.65 18.63 -1.54
CA VAL A 256 -7.24 19.63 -0.63
C VAL A 256 -8.77 19.52 -0.67
N ALA A 257 -9.41 19.47 0.49
CA ALA A 257 -10.86 19.40 0.57
C ALA A 257 -11.50 20.69 0.03
N THR A 258 -12.54 20.52 -0.79
CA THR A 258 -13.39 21.61 -1.30
C THR A 258 -13.83 22.52 -0.15
N PRO A 259 -13.63 23.84 -0.25
CA PRO A 259 -14.07 24.76 0.78
C PRO A 259 -15.58 24.70 0.99
N THR A 260 -16.03 24.79 2.24
CA THR A 260 -17.43 25.02 2.58
C THR A 260 -17.67 26.53 2.68
N ILE A 261 -18.80 27.00 2.14
CA ILE A 261 -19.24 28.39 2.24
C ILE A 261 -20.54 28.42 3.05
N SER A 262 -20.64 29.32 4.03
CA SER A 262 -21.85 29.50 4.85
C SER A 262 -22.16 30.99 5.06
N PRO A 263 -23.40 31.45 4.83
CA PRO A 263 -24.55 30.66 4.39
C PRO A 263 -24.45 30.27 2.90
N THR A 264 -25.25 29.30 2.47
CA THR A 264 -25.27 28.80 1.08
C THR A 264 -25.88 29.80 0.09
N THR A 265 -25.89 29.46 -1.20
CA THR A 265 -26.66 30.20 -2.22
C THR A 265 -28.09 30.50 -1.77
N GLY A 266 -28.56 31.72 -1.98
CA GLY A 266 -29.90 32.15 -1.59
C GLY A 266 -30.18 33.63 -1.82
N THR A 267 -31.40 34.05 -1.47
CA THR A 267 -31.82 35.46 -1.42
C THR A 267 -31.77 35.96 0.01
N TYR A 268 -31.24 37.17 0.22
CA TYR A 268 -31.06 37.79 1.54
C TYR A 268 -31.55 39.25 1.51
N ALA A 269 -32.22 39.67 2.58
CA ALA A 269 -32.63 41.05 2.78
C ALA A 269 -31.42 41.92 3.17
N ASN A 270 -31.21 43.02 2.46
CA ASN A 270 -30.22 44.09 2.69
C ASN A 270 -28.73 43.70 2.65
N SER A 271 -28.31 42.62 3.33
CA SER A 271 -26.95 42.11 3.25
C SER A 271 -26.83 40.63 3.62
N VAL A 272 -25.70 40.02 3.27
CA VAL A 272 -25.29 38.70 3.76
C VAL A 272 -23.82 38.71 4.14
N THR A 273 -23.46 38.07 5.26
CA THR A 273 -22.06 37.86 5.64
C THR A 273 -21.68 36.40 5.42
N ALA A 274 -20.84 36.15 4.43
CA ALA A 274 -20.35 34.84 4.05
C ALA A 274 -19.04 34.49 4.76
N THR A 275 -18.97 33.26 5.26
CA THR A 275 -17.80 32.62 5.85
C THR A 275 -17.34 31.45 4.99
N VAL A 276 -16.04 31.21 4.95
CA VAL A 276 -15.44 30.13 4.15
C VAL A 276 -14.46 29.32 5.00
N SER A 277 -14.50 27.99 4.91
CA SER A 277 -13.59 27.11 5.66
C SER A 277 -13.20 25.87 4.85
N THR A 278 -12.16 25.15 5.28
CA THR A 278 -11.80 23.82 4.73
C THR A 278 -11.28 22.92 5.84
N VAL A 279 -11.51 21.62 5.72
CA VAL A 279 -11.03 20.60 6.67
C VAL A 279 -9.58 20.17 6.40
N THR A 280 -8.95 20.67 5.33
CA THR A 280 -7.51 20.45 5.10
C THR A 280 -6.70 21.42 5.95
N THR A 281 -6.05 20.90 6.99
CA THR A 281 -5.19 21.66 7.89
C THR A 281 -4.04 22.31 7.11
N GLY A 282 -3.88 23.63 7.26
CA GLY A 282 -2.82 24.40 6.62
C GLY A 282 -2.98 24.60 5.11
N ALA A 283 -4.18 24.43 4.54
CA ALA A 283 -4.48 24.91 3.19
C ALA A 283 -4.84 26.40 3.19
N THR A 284 -4.41 27.11 2.16
CA THR A 284 -4.75 28.51 1.91
C THR A 284 -6.01 28.58 1.06
N ILE A 285 -7.09 29.16 1.59
CA ILE A 285 -8.32 29.42 0.85
C ILE A 285 -8.13 30.71 0.03
N ARG A 286 -8.44 30.64 -1.27
CA ARG A 286 -8.46 31.74 -2.22
C ARG A 286 -9.88 31.96 -2.71
N TYR A 287 -10.26 33.20 -2.98
CA TYR A 287 -11.64 33.51 -3.40
C TYR A 287 -11.72 34.59 -4.48
N THR A 288 -12.88 34.65 -5.12
CA THR A 288 -13.27 35.67 -6.12
C THR A 288 -14.75 35.99 -5.93
N THR A 289 -15.17 37.23 -6.23
CA THR A 289 -16.55 37.73 -6.04
C THR A 289 -17.21 38.21 -7.35
N ASP A 290 -16.47 38.11 -8.45
CA ASP A 290 -16.85 38.47 -9.82
C ASP A 290 -17.31 37.25 -10.65
N GLY A 291 -17.35 36.06 -10.04
CA GLY A 291 -17.66 34.80 -10.71
C GLY A 291 -16.51 34.17 -11.50
N SER A 292 -15.31 34.77 -11.53
CA SER A 292 -14.11 34.12 -12.09
C SER A 292 -13.64 32.93 -11.23
N THR A 293 -12.85 32.00 -11.77
CA THR A 293 -12.35 30.86 -10.99
C THR A 293 -11.14 31.28 -10.14
N PRO A 294 -11.13 31.05 -8.81
CA PRO A 294 -9.98 31.39 -7.97
C PRO A 294 -8.72 30.63 -8.36
N THR A 295 -7.59 31.34 -8.37
CA THR A 295 -6.25 30.82 -8.63
C THR A 295 -5.35 31.03 -7.41
N VAL A 296 -4.10 30.55 -7.47
CA VAL A 296 -3.07 30.83 -6.46
C VAL A 296 -2.74 32.32 -6.28
N SER A 297 -3.08 33.18 -7.25
CA SER A 297 -2.87 34.64 -7.19
C SER A 297 -4.11 35.45 -6.79
N SER A 298 -5.30 34.84 -6.70
CA SER A 298 -6.51 35.49 -6.19
C SER A 298 -6.36 35.92 -4.72
N PRO A 299 -7.20 36.83 -4.19
CA PRO A 299 -7.19 37.19 -2.77
C PRO A 299 -7.27 35.97 -1.83
N THR A 300 -6.50 36.01 -0.75
CA THR A 300 -6.58 35.01 0.34
C THR A 300 -7.80 35.33 1.22
N TYR A 301 -8.60 34.32 1.55
CA TYR A 301 -9.67 34.47 2.54
C TYR A 301 -9.08 34.39 3.96
N SER A 302 -9.34 35.40 4.78
CA SER A 302 -8.89 35.48 6.19
C SER A 302 -9.95 36.03 7.15
N THR A 303 -10.96 36.75 6.65
CA THR A 303 -12.05 37.34 7.41
C THR A 303 -13.38 37.14 6.67
N PRO A 304 -14.53 37.12 7.37
CA PRO A 304 -15.84 37.05 6.73
C PRO A 304 -16.05 38.15 5.68
N LEU A 305 -16.82 37.84 4.63
CA LEU A 305 -17.10 38.73 3.50
C LEU A 305 -18.56 39.17 3.55
N THR A 306 -18.82 40.47 3.72
CA THR A 306 -20.18 41.02 3.68
C THR A 306 -20.51 41.53 2.28
N PHE A 307 -21.68 41.17 1.77
CA PHE A 307 -22.21 41.62 0.48
C PHE A 307 -23.54 42.35 0.68
N THR A 308 -23.64 43.57 0.14
CA THR A 308 -24.84 44.45 0.14
C THR A 308 -25.44 44.60 -1.26
N SER A 309 -25.03 43.75 -2.21
CA SER A 309 -25.53 43.71 -3.58
C SER A 309 -25.30 42.30 -4.15
N ASN A 310 -25.96 41.99 -5.28
CA ASN A 310 -25.79 40.68 -5.94
C ASN A 310 -24.32 40.35 -6.18
N LYS A 311 -23.88 39.15 -5.76
CA LYS A 311 -22.49 38.67 -5.88
C LYS A 311 -22.44 37.16 -6.07
N THR A 312 -21.40 36.70 -6.78
CA THR A 312 -21.08 35.27 -6.92
C THR A 312 -19.74 35.01 -6.25
N LEU A 313 -19.77 34.47 -5.03
CA LEU A 313 -18.58 34.07 -4.29
C LEU A 313 -18.12 32.69 -4.78
N LYS A 314 -16.90 32.61 -5.30
CA LYS A 314 -16.23 31.34 -5.55
C LYS A 314 -15.03 31.19 -4.63
N ALA A 315 -14.82 29.99 -4.12
CA ALA A 315 -13.71 29.66 -3.22
C ALA A 315 -13.01 28.37 -3.66
N LYS A 316 -11.67 28.36 -3.60
CA LYS A 316 -10.83 27.20 -3.90
C LYS A 316 -9.65 27.18 -2.93
N ALA A 317 -9.27 26.02 -2.44
CA ALA A 317 -8.19 25.88 -1.46
C ALA A 317 -6.96 25.18 -2.07
N PHE A 318 -5.79 25.68 -1.68
CA PHE A 318 -4.49 25.31 -2.22
C PHE A 318 -3.55 24.93 -1.08
N LYS A 319 -2.73 23.91 -1.30
CA LYS A 319 -1.68 23.48 -0.36
C LYS A 319 -0.52 22.89 -1.15
N THR A 320 0.70 23.28 -0.80
CA THR A 320 1.92 22.74 -1.43
C THR A 320 1.96 21.21 -1.26
N ASN A 321 2.43 20.50 -2.29
CA ASN A 321 2.50 19.03 -2.36
C ASN A 321 1.14 18.30 -2.37
N TYR A 322 0.01 19.00 -2.50
CA TYR A 322 -1.33 18.41 -2.64
C TYR A 322 -1.90 18.73 -4.02
N THR A 323 -2.82 17.91 -4.50
CA THR A 323 -3.76 18.29 -5.55
C THR A 323 -4.68 19.40 -5.00
N GLU A 324 -4.86 20.48 -5.76
CA GLU A 324 -5.78 21.57 -5.41
C GLU A 324 -7.24 21.10 -5.26
N SER A 325 -8.05 21.84 -4.50
CA SER A 325 -9.45 21.49 -4.29
C SER A 325 -10.31 21.72 -5.54
N ALA A 326 -11.52 21.15 -5.56
CA ALA A 326 -12.57 21.67 -6.43
C ALA A 326 -12.96 23.11 -6.02
N THR A 327 -13.55 23.86 -6.95
CA THR A 327 -14.07 25.22 -6.68
C THR A 327 -15.48 25.13 -6.10
N GLN A 328 -15.69 25.61 -4.89
CA GLN A 328 -17.03 25.86 -4.36
C GLN A 328 -17.57 27.17 -4.91
N THR A 329 -18.88 27.22 -5.20
CA THR A 329 -19.59 28.43 -5.63
C THR A 329 -20.78 28.68 -4.70
N ALA A 330 -21.03 29.94 -4.37
CA ALA A 330 -22.25 30.43 -3.76
C ALA A 330 -22.71 31.70 -4.48
N THR A 331 -24.00 31.80 -4.80
CA THR A 331 -24.60 32.99 -5.42
C THR A 331 -25.53 33.66 -4.42
N TYR A 332 -25.31 34.94 -4.18
CA TYR A 332 -26.10 35.76 -3.27
C TYR A 332 -26.92 36.75 -4.07
N THR A 333 -28.23 36.60 -4.01
CA THR A 333 -29.18 37.63 -4.43
C THR A 333 -29.48 38.50 -3.22
N ILE A 334 -29.20 39.79 -3.31
CA ILE A 334 -29.53 40.76 -2.26
C ILE A 334 -30.72 41.56 -2.76
N THR A 335 -31.85 41.40 -2.07
CA THR A 335 -33.02 42.26 -2.21
C THR A 335 -32.94 43.30 -1.11
N LEU A 336 -32.95 44.57 -1.49
CA LEU A 336 -33.19 45.63 -0.53
C LEU A 336 -34.64 45.51 -0.04
N THR A 337 -34.89 45.83 1.23
CA THR A 337 -36.25 45.98 1.76
C THR A 337 -36.82 47.33 1.34
N GLN A 338 -38.15 47.49 1.28
CA GLN A 338 -38.79 48.72 0.76
C GLN A 338 -38.19 49.98 1.42
N CYS A 339 -38.11 49.98 2.76
CA CYS A 339 -37.49 51.00 3.59
C CYS A 339 -35.97 51.24 3.41
N SER A 340 -35.34 50.64 2.41
CA SER A 340 -33.93 50.81 2.02
C SER A 340 -33.67 50.54 0.53
N ASP A 341 -34.69 50.53 -0.34
CA ASP A 341 -34.55 50.30 -1.78
C ASP A 341 -34.63 51.58 -2.64
N GLY A 342 -35.02 52.71 -2.04
CA GLY A 342 -35.10 54.02 -2.69
C GLY A 342 -36.27 54.19 -3.67
N VAL A 343 -37.30 53.37 -3.55
CA VAL A 343 -38.52 53.42 -4.38
C VAL A 343 -39.73 53.67 -3.50
N ASP A 344 -40.56 54.64 -3.88
CA ASP A 344 -41.90 54.84 -3.32
C ASP A 344 -42.79 53.61 -3.66
N ASN A 345 -42.93 52.66 -2.74
CA ASN A 345 -43.64 51.40 -2.92
C ASN A 345 -45.13 51.51 -2.56
N ASP A 346 -45.53 52.47 -1.73
CA ASP A 346 -46.92 52.63 -1.27
C ASP A 346 -47.66 53.84 -1.90
N GLY A 347 -46.93 54.81 -2.45
CA GLY A 347 -47.42 55.91 -3.29
C GLY A 347 -47.60 57.24 -2.56
N ASP A 348 -47.12 57.40 -1.32
CA ASP A 348 -47.26 58.64 -0.53
C ASP A 348 -46.27 59.77 -0.93
N GLY A 349 -45.25 59.44 -1.74
CA GLY A 349 -44.18 60.36 -2.15
C GLY A 349 -42.91 60.31 -1.30
N LYS A 350 -42.80 59.37 -0.36
CA LYS A 350 -41.59 59.00 0.39
C LYS A 350 -41.00 57.68 -0.14
N THR A 351 -39.81 57.30 0.33
CA THR A 351 -39.03 56.24 -0.36
C THR A 351 -38.07 55.40 0.48
N ASP A 352 -37.87 55.69 1.78
CA ASP A 352 -36.83 55.03 2.61
C ASP A 352 -36.90 55.46 4.10
N TYR A 353 -36.42 54.61 5.00
CA TYR A 353 -36.14 54.97 6.41
C TYR A 353 -35.08 56.08 6.56
N GLY A 354 -35.27 57.01 7.51
CA GLY A 354 -34.25 57.99 7.90
C GLY A 354 -34.77 59.35 8.38
N THR A 355 -33.96 60.40 8.27
CA THR A 355 -34.21 61.72 8.91
C THR A 355 -34.26 62.92 7.94
N GLY A 356 -34.41 62.70 6.65
CA GLY A 356 -34.55 63.71 5.60
C GLY A 356 -36.00 63.99 5.19
N ALA A 357 -36.19 64.87 4.20
CA ALA A 357 -37.52 65.29 3.75
C ALA A 357 -38.29 64.21 2.97
N THR A 358 -37.57 63.31 2.30
CA THR A 358 -38.10 62.20 1.49
C THR A 358 -38.30 60.91 2.28
N ASN A 359 -38.08 60.94 3.60
CA ASN A 359 -38.13 59.74 4.41
C ASN A 359 -39.56 59.38 4.81
N ASP A 360 -39.76 58.07 4.87
CA ASP A 360 -41.05 57.39 4.95
C ASP A 360 -41.47 57.19 6.41
N PRO A 361 -42.65 57.67 6.85
CA PRO A 361 -43.15 57.47 8.20
C PRO A 361 -43.49 56.02 8.56
N GLY A 362 -43.85 55.17 7.60
CA GLY A 362 -44.17 53.75 7.79
C GLY A 362 -42.96 52.86 7.99
N CYS A 363 -41.77 53.34 7.62
CA CYS A 363 -40.51 52.71 7.96
C CYS A 363 -40.07 53.03 9.40
N THR A 364 -40.09 52.05 10.29
CA THR A 364 -39.60 52.21 11.67
C THR A 364 -38.08 51.97 11.76
N ASP A 365 -37.53 51.11 10.91
CA ASP A 365 -36.08 51.01 10.66
C ASP A 365 -35.72 50.58 9.21
N ALA A 366 -34.43 50.64 8.87
CA ALA A 366 -33.89 50.29 7.55
C ALA A 366 -34.02 48.80 7.16
N SER A 367 -34.51 47.95 8.05
CA SER A 367 -34.78 46.53 7.80
C SER A 367 -36.26 46.19 7.69
N ASP A 368 -37.16 47.16 7.87
CA ASP A 368 -38.59 46.97 7.65
C ASP A 368 -38.87 46.58 6.20
N THR A 369 -39.61 45.48 6.04
CA THR A 369 -39.93 44.88 4.75
C THR A 369 -41.07 45.57 4.01
N THR A 370 -41.65 46.62 4.60
CA THR A 370 -42.82 47.33 4.06
C THR A 370 -42.76 48.80 4.43
N GLU A 371 -42.99 49.69 3.46
CA GLU A 371 -43.27 51.12 3.71
C GLU A 371 -44.69 51.31 4.24
N SER A 372 -45.60 50.38 3.94
CA SER A 372 -47.02 50.52 4.28
C SER A 372 -47.45 49.64 5.46
N PRO A 373 -48.39 50.10 6.32
CA PRO A 373 -48.93 51.44 6.38
C PRO A 373 -48.13 52.35 7.33
N ALA A 374 -48.11 53.65 7.04
CA ALA A 374 -47.69 54.66 8.00
C ALA A 374 -48.41 54.48 9.36
N PRO A 375 -47.70 54.47 10.51
CA PRO A 375 -48.33 54.47 11.81
C PRO A 375 -49.21 55.72 11.95
N PRO A 376 -50.43 55.59 12.52
CA PRO A 376 -51.40 56.70 12.56
C PRO A 376 -50.81 57.91 13.29
N VAL A 377 -50.64 59.02 12.58
CA VAL A 377 -50.07 60.26 13.10
C VAL A 377 -51.15 61.02 13.89
N CYS A 378 -51.33 60.63 15.15
CA CYS A 378 -52.39 61.18 16.01
C CYS A 378 -52.38 62.72 16.04
N GLY A 379 -53.52 63.34 15.71
CA GLY A 379 -53.71 64.79 15.78
C GLY A 379 -53.27 65.59 14.56
N ASN A 380 -52.93 64.94 13.42
CA ASN A 380 -52.71 65.64 12.15
C ASN A 380 -54.01 66.17 11.50
N GLY A 381 -55.19 65.67 11.94
CA GLY A 381 -56.50 66.06 11.43
C GLY A 381 -56.93 65.38 10.13
N ILE A 382 -56.24 64.31 9.72
CA ILE A 382 -56.49 63.54 8.49
C ILE A 382 -56.93 62.12 8.89
N CYS A 383 -57.96 61.59 8.24
CA CYS A 383 -58.50 60.26 8.54
C CYS A 383 -57.88 59.19 7.63
N GLU A 384 -57.02 58.35 8.19
CA GLU A 384 -56.37 57.22 7.53
C GLU A 384 -57.18 55.91 7.69
N GLN A 385 -57.14 55.04 6.67
CA GLN A 385 -57.75 53.69 6.64
C GLN A 385 -59.25 53.55 7.01
N GLY A 386 -60.14 54.10 6.17
CA GLY A 386 -61.51 53.57 6.02
C GLY A 386 -62.52 53.88 7.14
N GLU A 387 -62.13 54.62 8.18
CA GLU A 387 -62.99 55.12 9.26
C GLU A 387 -64.07 56.08 8.74
N PRO A 388 -65.38 55.76 8.85
CA PRO A 388 -66.45 56.62 8.37
C PRO A 388 -66.91 57.64 9.43
N GLY A 389 -66.08 58.66 9.71
CA GLY A 389 -66.53 59.91 10.32
C GLY A 389 -65.65 60.51 11.43
N VAL A 390 -65.56 61.85 11.41
CA VAL A 390 -65.07 62.76 12.46
C VAL A 390 -63.86 62.26 13.30
N CYS A 391 -62.66 62.37 12.72
CA CYS A 391 -61.39 62.13 13.41
C CYS A 391 -61.24 62.99 14.68
N ARG A 392 -61.56 62.40 15.83
CA ARG A 392 -61.41 63.01 17.16
C ARG A 392 -60.70 62.11 18.17
N GLN A 393 -60.22 60.94 17.74
CA GLN A 393 -59.63 59.94 18.63
C GLN A 393 -58.75 58.92 17.86
N ASP A 394 -57.68 59.40 17.22
CA ASP A 394 -56.75 58.56 16.44
C ASP A 394 -55.87 57.61 17.29
N CYS A 395 -55.98 57.71 18.62
CA CYS A 395 -55.16 56.99 19.60
C CYS A 395 -56.06 56.33 20.67
N PRO A 396 -55.93 55.02 20.96
CA PRO A 396 -56.55 54.41 22.13
C PRO A 396 -55.90 54.90 23.44
N TYR A 397 -56.63 54.77 24.54
CA TYR A 397 -56.38 55.42 25.84
C TYR A 397 -54.99 55.23 26.47
N ASP A 398 -54.66 56.20 27.33
CA ASP A 398 -53.66 56.20 28.42
C ASP A 398 -52.16 56.40 28.09
N ILE A 399 -51.77 57.68 28.03
CA ILE A 399 -50.52 58.17 28.66
C ILE A 399 -50.80 59.51 29.35
N GLU A 400 -50.71 59.53 30.69
CA GLU A 400 -50.78 60.75 31.50
C GLU A 400 -49.48 61.58 31.40
N PRO A 401 -49.53 62.92 31.56
CA PRO A 401 -48.35 63.77 31.52
C PRO A 401 -47.62 63.87 32.87
N ILE A 402 -46.32 64.16 32.82
CA ILE A 402 -45.54 64.79 33.89
C ILE A 402 -45.02 66.14 33.35
#